data_AF-A0A7R9BCM0-F1
#
_entry.id   AF-A0A7R9BCM0-F1
#
_cell.length_a   1.000
_cell.length_b   1.000
_cell.length_c   1.000
_cell.angle_alpha   90.00
_cell.angle_beta   90.00
_cell.angle_gamma   90.00
#
_symmetry.space_group_name_H-M   'P 1'
#
loop_
_entity.id
_entity.type
_entity.pdbx_description
1 polymer ?
#
loop_
_entity_poly.entity_id
_entity_poly.type
_entity_poly.pdbx_seq_one_letter_code
_entity_poly.pdbx_strand_id
1 'polypeptide(L)'
;MSGVNEIKEAVKVAKNELGFKRRTILFMDEIHRFNKLQQDIFLPHIESGTITLIGATTENPSFSLNSALLSRCRVIVLEKLDTESLVTILTRAVCGVGGRVVHQGLTPSGQDAPRVEMFPRRKRSGYKCSSGERGQGTNVPQGKE
;
A
#
# COMPACT_ATOMS: atom_id res chain seq x y z
N MET A 1 -26.74 -15.11 -1.96
CA MET A 1 -26.55 -13.71 -1.49
C MET A 1 -26.07 -13.75 -0.05
N SER A 2 -24.75 -13.83 0.19
CA SER A 2 -24.17 -14.04 1.54
C SER A 2 -23.69 -12.76 2.24
N GLY A 3 -23.47 -11.64 1.54
CA GLY A 3 -22.78 -10.48 2.15
C GLY A 3 -23.62 -9.57 3.07
N VAL A 4 -24.96 -9.55 2.95
CA VAL A 4 -25.79 -8.56 3.68
C VAL A 4 -25.76 -8.77 5.19
N ASN A 5 -25.71 -10.02 5.65
CA ASN A 5 -25.67 -10.32 7.07
C ASN A 5 -24.30 -9.96 7.66
N GLU A 6 -23.21 -10.24 6.94
CA GLU A 6 -21.85 -9.83 7.34
C GLU A 6 -21.74 -8.31 7.47
N ILE A 7 -22.34 -7.56 6.53
CA ILE A 7 -22.42 -6.09 6.59
C ILE A 7 -23.15 -5.63 7.85
N LYS A 8 -24.31 -6.22 8.15
CA LYS A 8 -25.11 -5.85 9.34
C LYS A 8 -24.34 -6.09 10.63
N GLU A 9 -23.62 -7.21 10.73
CA GLU A 9 -22.76 -7.48 11.89
C GLU A 9 -21.59 -6.50 11.98
N ALA A 10 -20.91 -6.20 10.87
CA ALA A 10 -19.83 -5.20 10.85
C ALA A 10 -20.33 -3.81 11.30
N VAL A 11 -21.51 -3.40 10.84
CA VAL A 11 -22.15 -2.14 11.26
C VAL A 11 -22.52 -2.16 12.75
N LYS A 12 -23.01 -3.29 13.26
CA LYS A 12 -23.34 -3.44 14.69
C LYS A 12 -22.09 -3.27 15.56
N VAL A 13 -20.97 -3.87 15.16
CA VAL A 13 -19.67 -3.67 15.81
C VAL A 13 -19.26 -2.20 15.74
N ALA A 14 -19.36 -1.57 14.56
CA ALA A 14 -19.02 -0.15 14.38
C ALA A 14 -19.85 0.79 15.28
N LYS A 15 -21.15 0.50 15.47
CA LYS A 15 -22.01 1.26 16.40
C LYS A 15 -21.54 1.16 17.84
N ASN A 16 -21.13 -0.02 18.28
CA ASN A 16 -20.59 -0.20 19.63
C ASN A 16 -19.28 0.58 19.81
N GLU A 17 -18.36 0.49 18.84
CA GLU A 17 -17.09 1.24 18.85
C GLU A 17 -17.29 2.76 18.85
N LEU A 18 -18.35 3.26 18.17
CA LEU A 18 -18.69 4.68 18.18
C LEU A 18 -19.04 5.18 19.58
N GLY A 19 -19.68 4.35 20.42
CA GLY A 19 -19.93 4.66 21.83
C GLY A 19 -18.64 4.89 22.63
N PHE A 20 -17.55 4.23 22.24
CA PHE A 20 -16.20 4.44 22.78
C PHE A 20 -15.42 5.54 22.05
N LYS A 21 -16.11 6.39 21.26
CA LYS A 21 -15.52 7.45 20.41
C LYS A 21 -14.51 6.95 19.38
N ARG A 22 -14.56 5.68 18.99
CA ARG A 22 -13.72 5.11 17.95
C ARG A 22 -14.47 5.11 16.63
N ARG A 23 -13.84 5.69 15.60
CA ARG A 23 -14.40 5.70 14.25
C ARG A 23 -14.01 4.43 13.52
N THR A 24 -14.95 3.88 12.76
CA THR A 24 -14.73 2.64 11.99
C THR A 24 -14.65 2.96 10.51
N ILE A 25 -13.63 2.42 9.84
CA ILE A 25 -13.53 2.43 8.37
C ILE A 25 -14.04 1.09 7.86
N LEU A 26 -15.04 1.12 6.98
CA LEU A 26 -15.50 -0.05 6.24
C LEU A 26 -14.87 0.00 4.85
N PHE A 27 -13.93 -0.90 4.58
CA PHE A 27 -13.33 -1.04 3.26
C PHE A 27 -14.08 -2.11 2.47
N MET A 28 -14.50 -1.75 1.25
CA MET A 28 -15.24 -2.63 0.36
C MET A 28 -14.56 -2.65 -1.00
N ASP A 29 -13.95 -3.78 -1.32
CA ASP A 29 -13.43 -4.01 -2.66
C ASP A 29 -14.54 -4.48 -3.59
N GLU A 30 -14.43 -4.12 -4.87
CA GLU A 30 -15.41 -4.39 -5.92
C GLU A 30 -16.85 -4.04 -5.50
N ILE A 31 -17.03 -2.83 -4.96
CA ILE A 31 -18.32 -2.33 -4.48
C ILE A 31 -19.42 -2.38 -5.57
N HIS A 32 -19.04 -2.40 -6.85
CA HIS A 32 -19.94 -2.57 -7.99
C HIS A 32 -20.69 -3.92 -7.99
N ARG A 33 -20.25 -4.93 -7.23
CA ARG A 33 -20.93 -6.24 -7.13
C ARG A 33 -22.21 -6.22 -6.30
N PHE A 34 -22.44 -5.16 -5.54
CA PHE A 34 -23.62 -5.02 -4.70
C PHE A 34 -24.78 -4.41 -5.51
N ASN A 35 -25.97 -5.00 -5.39
CA ASN A 35 -27.16 -4.44 -6.03
C ASN A 35 -27.59 -3.12 -5.34
N LYS A 36 -28.46 -2.35 -6.00
CA LYS A 36 -28.92 -1.03 -5.49
C LYS A 36 -29.50 -1.12 -4.07
N LEU A 37 -30.34 -2.11 -3.80
CA LEU A 37 -30.94 -2.30 -2.47
C LEU A 37 -29.90 -2.55 -1.39
N GLN A 38 -28.84 -3.30 -1.70
CA GLN A 38 -27.74 -3.55 -0.77
C GLN A 38 -26.89 -2.30 -0.56
N GLN A 39 -26.68 -1.50 -1.60
CA GLN A 39 -25.99 -0.21 -1.51
C GLN A 39 -26.76 0.78 -0.62
N ASP A 40 -28.08 0.80 -0.71
CA ASP A 40 -28.93 1.68 0.11
C ASP A 40 -28.84 1.38 1.60
N ILE A 41 -28.55 0.14 2.00
CA ILE A 41 -28.39 -0.27 3.42
C ILE A 41 -27.26 0.51 4.10
N PHE A 42 -26.23 0.95 3.38
CA PHE A 42 -25.11 1.67 3.96
C PHE A 42 -25.42 3.14 4.27
N LEU A 43 -26.38 3.75 3.55
CA LEU A 43 -26.62 5.20 3.59
C LEU A 43 -26.85 5.74 5.01
N PRO A 44 -27.72 5.13 5.85
CA PRO A 44 -27.95 5.65 7.20
C PRO A 44 -26.69 5.61 8.08
N HIS A 45 -25.81 4.65 7.83
CA HIS A 45 -24.58 4.43 8.61
C HIS A 45 -23.45 5.38 8.20
N ILE A 46 -23.42 5.75 6.92
CA ILE A 46 -22.51 6.78 6.39
C ILE A 46 -22.95 8.16 6.88
N GLU A 47 -24.24 8.50 6.76
CA GLU A 47 -24.79 9.80 7.15
C GLU A 47 -24.64 10.09 8.65
N SER A 48 -24.89 9.07 9.49
CA SER A 48 -24.72 9.19 10.94
C SER A 48 -23.25 9.22 11.38
N GLY A 49 -22.30 9.00 10.46
CA GLY A 49 -20.88 8.87 10.78
C GLY A 49 -20.51 7.61 11.56
N THR A 50 -21.42 6.61 11.62
CA THR A 50 -21.15 5.31 12.24
C THR A 50 -20.00 4.61 11.54
N ILE A 51 -19.97 4.69 10.21
CA ILE A 51 -18.89 4.17 9.37
C ILE A 51 -18.38 5.24 8.42
N THR A 52 -17.08 5.19 8.14
CA THR A 52 -16.50 5.83 6.95
C THR A 52 -16.32 4.75 5.89
N LEU A 53 -17.07 4.85 4.79
CA LEU A 53 -16.98 3.89 3.68
C LEU A 53 -15.80 4.26 2.75
N ILE A 54 -14.97 3.27 2.45
CA ILE A 54 -14.00 3.33 1.35
C ILE A 54 -14.37 2.21 0.38
N GLY A 55 -14.98 2.56 -0.75
CA GLY A 55 -15.29 1.64 -1.83
C GLY A 55 -14.20 1.68 -2.90
N ALA A 56 -13.74 0.51 -3.33
CA ALA A 56 -12.88 0.34 -4.50
C ALA A 56 -13.65 -0.34 -5.63
N THR A 57 -13.41 0.10 -6.87
CA THR A 57 -14.01 -0.48 -8.06
C THR A 57 -13.11 -0.24 -9.26
N THR A 58 -13.03 -1.21 -10.16
CA THR A 58 -12.38 -1.06 -11.47
C THR A 58 -13.33 -0.53 -12.55
N GLU A 59 -14.64 -0.50 -12.26
CA GLU A 59 -15.67 -0.05 -13.19
C GLU A 59 -15.96 1.45 -13.04
N ASN A 60 -16.58 2.06 -14.05
CA ASN A 60 -17.00 3.46 -13.96
C ASN A 60 -18.05 3.62 -12.83
N PRO A 61 -17.76 4.43 -11.79
CA PRO A 61 -18.62 4.54 -10.62
C PRO A 61 -19.99 5.12 -10.94
N SER A 62 -20.11 5.98 -11.96
CA SER A 62 -21.40 6.59 -12.34
C SER A 62 -22.41 5.59 -12.89
N PHE A 63 -21.97 4.41 -13.35
CA PHE A 63 -22.84 3.35 -13.84
C PHE A 63 -23.10 2.25 -12.81
N SER A 64 -22.08 1.92 -12.01
CA SER A 64 -22.10 0.78 -11.09
C SER A 64 -22.63 1.13 -9.69
N LEU A 65 -22.56 2.42 -9.29
CA LEU A 65 -23.01 2.89 -7.98
C LEU A 65 -24.31 3.69 -8.08
N ASN A 66 -25.13 3.59 -7.03
CA ASN A 66 -26.31 4.43 -6.90
C ASN A 66 -25.92 5.92 -6.71
N SER A 67 -26.80 6.83 -7.11
CA SER A 67 -26.58 8.27 -6.96
C SER A 67 -26.50 8.72 -5.49
N ALA A 68 -27.17 8.00 -4.59
CA ALA A 68 -27.18 8.29 -3.17
C ALA A 68 -25.81 8.10 -2.50
N LEU A 69 -25.05 7.06 -2.87
CA LEU A 69 -23.67 6.87 -2.42
C LEU A 69 -22.74 7.89 -3.07
N LEU A 70 -22.87 8.11 -4.39
CA LEU A 70 -22.03 9.07 -5.11
C LEU A 70 -22.14 10.50 -4.57
N SER A 71 -23.33 10.90 -4.12
CA SER A 71 -23.53 12.21 -3.48
C SER A 71 -22.89 12.35 -2.09
N ARG A 72 -22.51 11.23 -1.43
CA ARG A 72 -21.90 11.21 -0.09
C ARG A 72 -20.42 10.81 -0.11
N CYS A 73 -19.95 10.28 -1.23
CA CYS A 73 -18.59 9.79 -1.39
C CYS A 73 -17.77 10.73 -2.27
N ARG A 74 -16.49 10.89 -1.93
CA ARG A 74 -15.54 11.53 -2.82
C ARG A 74 -14.97 10.48 -3.77
N VAL A 75 -15.10 10.72 -5.08
CA VAL A 75 -14.48 9.87 -6.10
C VAL A 75 -13.03 10.28 -6.26
N ILE A 76 -12.12 9.30 -6.15
CA ILE A 76 -10.69 9.46 -6.40
C ILE A 76 -10.35 8.50 -7.54
N VAL A 77 -9.82 9.03 -8.63
CA VAL A 77 -9.35 8.23 -9.76
C VAL A 77 -7.91 7.82 -9.48
N LEU A 78 -7.63 6.53 -9.55
CA LEU A 78 -6.28 5.99 -9.44
C LEU A 78 -5.76 5.72 -10.86
N GLU A 79 -4.62 6.31 -11.16
CA GLU A 79 -3.92 6.07 -12.42
C GLU A 79 -3.08 4.80 -12.34
N LYS A 80 -2.82 4.21 -13.52
CA LYS A 80 -1.88 3.09 -13.61
C LYS A 80 -0.48 3.55 -13.19
N LEU A 81 0.23 2.66 -12.51
CA LEU A 81 1.61 2.91 -12.10
C LEU A 81 2.52 2.96 -13.33
N ASP A 82 3.37 3.98 -13.39
CA ASP A 82 4.46 4.04 -14.36
C ASP A 82 5.58 3.04 -14.03
N THR A 83 6.47 2.83 -14.99
CA THR A 83 7.59 1.88 -14.85
C THR A 83 8.48 2.22 -13.65
N GLU A 84 8.74 3.50 -13.37
CA GLU A 84 9.60 3.92 -12.25
C GLU A 84 8.97 3.60 -10.89
N SER A 85 7.66 3.80 -10.76
CA SER A 85 6.87 3.45 -9.59
C SER A 85 6.86 1.94 -9.37
N LEU A 86 6.71 1.16 -10.45
CA LEU A 86 6.78 -0.31 -10.39
C LEU A 86 8.17 -0.78 -9.94
N VAL A 87 9.24 -0.25 -10.52
CA VAL A 87 10.63 -0.56 -10.11
C VAL A 87 10.84 -0.22 -8.63
N THR A 88 10.29 0.90 -8.17
CA THR A 88 10.35 1.30 -6.76
C THR A 88 9.64 0.31 -5.84
N ILE A 89 8.43 -0.13 -6.19
CA ILE A 89 7.66 -1.11 -5.41
C ILE A 89 8.42 -2.45 -5.35
N LEU A 90 8.91 -2.94 -6.48
CA LEU A 90 9.67 -4.19 -6.55
C LEU A 90 10.96 -4.10 -5.73
N THR A 91 11.69 -3.00 -5.83
CA THR A 91 12.91 -2.77 -5.06
C THR A 91 12.64 -2.79 -3.55
N ARG A 92 11.52 -2.18 -3.13
CA ARG A 92 11.09 -2.19 -1.72
C ARG A 92 10.70 -3.60 -1.26
N ALA A 93 10.00 -4.36 -2.09
CA ALA A 93 9.62 -5.74 -1.79
C ALA A 93 10.85 -6.64 -1.62
N VAL A 94 11.81 -6.57 -2.56
CA VAL A 94 13.08 -7.32 -2.51
C VAL A 94 13.88 -6.97 -1.26
N CYS A 95 14.05 -5.67 -0.97
CA CYS A 95 14.72 -5.22 0.25
C CYS A 95 14.00 -5.71 1.51
N GLY A 96 12.67 -5.74 1.51
CA GLY A 96 11.84 -6.18 2.63
C GLY A 96 12.02 -7.65 2.99
N VAL A 97 12.32 -8.50 2.01
CA VAL A 97 12.61 -9.93 2.22
C VAL A 97 14.11 -10.22 2.38
N GLY A 98 14.95 -9.19 2.53
CA GLY A 98 16.40 -9.33 2.70
C GLY A 98 17.18 -9.61 1.40
N GLY A 99 16.51 -9.55 0.25
CA GLY A 99 17.13 -9.66 -1.06
C GLY A 99 17.89 -8.38 -1.45
N ARG A 100 18.72 -8.48 -2.49
CA ARG A 100 19.41 -7.33 -3.10
C ARG A 100 19.04 -7.24 -4.56
N VAL A 101 18.66 -6.05 -5.02
CA VAL A 101 18.48 -5.77 -6.45
C VAL A 101 19.87 -5.63 -7.07
N VAL A 102 20.22 -6.56 -7.94
CA VAL A 102 21.48 -6.51 -8.70
C VAL A 102 21.14 -5.96 -10.08
N HIS A 103 21.69 -4.79 -10.44
CA HIS A 103 21.62 -4.33 -11.82
C HIS A 103 22.62 -5.16 -12.61
N GLN A 104 22.12 -6.20 -13.28
CA GLN A 104 22.94 -6.97 -14.20
C GLN A 104 23.13 -6.08 -15.44
N GLY A 105 24.32 -5.48 -15.57
CA GLY A 105 24.64 -4.73 -16.76
C GLY A 105 24.53 -5.63 -17.99
N LEU A 106 23.85 -5.14 -19.02
CA LEU A 106 24.47 -5.12 -20.34
C LEU A 106 25.86 -4.56 -20.11
N THR A 107 26.88 -5.40 -20.06
CA THR A 107 28.26 -4.99 -19.84
C THR A 107 28.61 -3.88 -20.83
N PRO A 108 28.89 -2.63 -20.42
CA PRO A 108 29.76 -1.79 -21.21
C PRO A 108 31.14 -2.43 -21.05
N SER A 109 31.71 -2.89 -22.14
CA SER A 109 33.13 -3.19 -22.20
C SER A 109 33.92 -1.96 -21.72
N GLY A 110 34.48 -2.03 -20.52
CA GLY A 110 35.41 -1.02 -20.00
C GLY A 110 34.91 -0.25 -18.77
N GLN A 111 35.57 -0.52 -17.64
CA GLN A 111 35.86 0.42 -16.55
C GLN A 111 34.82 1.50 -16.21
N ASP A 112 33.57 1.15 -15.92
CA ASP A 112 32.68 2.01 -15.14
C ASP A 112 31.77 1.15 -14.27
N ALA A 113 32.16 0.99 -13.00
CA ALA A 113 31.32 0.30 -12.02
C ALA A 113 30.05 1.14 -11.77
N PRO A 114 28.84 0.54 -11.74
CA PRO A 114 27.63 1.29 -11.47
C PRO A 114 27.69 1.84 -10.04
N ARG A 115 27.73 3.17 -9.95
CA ARG A 115 27.55 3.90 -8.69
C ARG A 115 26.16 3.55 -8.18
N VAL A 116 26.09 2.73 -7.13
CA VAL A 116 24.83 2.47 -6.41
C VAL A 116 24.35 3.82 -5.89
N GLU A 117 23.36 4.42 -6.56
CA GLU A 117 22.70 5.60 -6.03
C GLU A 117 21.90 5.16 -4.80
N MET A 118 22.48 5.41 -3.63
CA MET A 118 21.73 5.43 -2.38
C MET A 118 20.67 6.52 -2.50
N PHE A 119 19.43 6.13 -2.78
CA PHE A 119 18.29 7.02 -2.57
C PHE A 119 18.37 7.58 -1.14
N PRO A 120 18.26 8.91 -0.95
CA PRO A 120 18.39 9.51 0.36
C PRO A 120 17.31 8.93 1.27
N ARG A 121 17.76 8.18 2.29
CA ARG A 121 16.89 7.67 3.35
C ARG A 121 16.22 8.87 4.03
N ARG A 122 14.95 9.15 3.72
CA ARG A 122 14.11 9.88 4.68
C ARG A 122 14.08 9.02 5.93
N LYS A 123 14.72 9.52 7.00
CA LYS A 123 14.80 8.87 8.32
C LYS A 123 13.37 8.56 8.81
N ARG A 124 12.89 7.35 8.52
CA ARG A 124 11.88 6.69 9.36
C ARG A 124 12.65 5.69 10.21
N SER A 125 12.59 5.94 11.51
CA SER A 125 13.03 5.04 12.57
C SER A 125 12.60 3.59 12.26
N GLY A 126 13.53 2.63 12.31
CA GLY A 126 13.16 1.23 12.51
C GLY A 126 13.90 0.16 11.72
N TYR A 127 14.45 0.42 10.54
CA TYR A 127 15.06 -0.66 9.74
C TYR A 127 16.48 -0.29 9.25
N LYS A 128 17.47 -0.61 10.09
CA LYS A 128 18.89 -0.63 9.70
C LYS A 128 19.13 -1.90 8.89
N CYS A 129 19.41 -1.73 7.60
CA CYS A 129 20.02 -2.77 6.80
C CYS A 129 21.53 -2.54 6.90
N SER A 130 22.23 -3.40 7.63
CA SER A 130 23.66 -3.29 7.89
C SER A 130 24.46 -3.62 6.64
N SER A 131 25.27 -2.66 6.19
CA SER A 131 26.35 -2.85 5.23
C SER A 131 27.41 -3.77 5.85
N GLY A 132 27.56 -4.98 5.33
CA GLY A 132 28.73 -5.81 5.57
C GLY A 132 29.90 -5.26 4.75
N GLU A 133 30.79 -4.52 5.41
CA GLU A 133 32.11 -4.21 4.89
C GLU A 133 32.95 -5.49 4.99
N ARG A 134 33.39 -6.05 3.85
CA ARG A 134 34.47 -7.02 3.82
C ARG A 134 35.78 -6.25 3.98
N GLY A 135 36.36 -6.28 5.17
CA GLY A 135 37.72 -5.81 5.41
C GLY A 135 38.72 -6.61 4.57
N GLN A 136 39.47 -5.94 3.72
CA GLN A 136 40.74 -6.44 3.18
C GLN A 136 41.83 -6.01 4.17
N GLY A 137 42.24 -6.93 5.03
CA GLY A 137 43.46 -6.78 5.82
C GLY A 137 44.65 -7.24 4.98
N THR A 138 45.40 -6.29 4.42
CA THR A 138 46.76 -6.51 3.92
C THR A 138 47.70 -6.55 5.12
N ASN A 139 48.19 -7.73 5.49
CA ASN A 139 49.29 -7.86 6.45
C ASN A 139 50.62 -7.72 5.70
N VAL A 140 51.29 -6.58 5.89
CA VAL A 140 52.71 -6.38 5.61
C VAL A 140 53.45 -6.54 6.95
N PRO A 141 54.36 -7.51 7.13
CA PRO A 141 55.21 -7.52 8.32
C PRO A 141 56.39 -6.56 8.12
N GLN A 142 56.45 -5.52 8.96
CA GLN A 142 57.67 -4.73 9.19
C GLN A 142 58.65 -5.54 10.03
N GLY A 143 59.92 -5.53 9.63
CA GLY A 143 61.00 -6.32 10.24
C GLY A 143 61.60 -5.75 11.53
N LYS A 144 62.36 -6.62 12.21
CA LYS A 144 63.50 -6.43 13.13
C LYS A 144 64.24 -7.79 13.08
N GLU A 145 65.57 -7.92 12.94
CA GLU A 145 66.72 -7.10 13.29
C GLU A 145 67.75 -7.01 12.15
#